data_AF-A0A1Q4V4F1-F1
#
_entry.id   AF-A0A1Q4V4F1-F1
#
_cell.length_a   1.000
_cell.length_b   1.000
_cell.length_c   1.000
_cell.angle_alpha   90.00
_cell.angle_beta   90.00
_cell.angle_gamma   90.00
#
_symmetry.space_group_name_H-M   'P 1'
#
loop_
_entity.id
_entity.type
_entity.pdbx_description
1 polymer ?
#
loop_
_entity_poly.entity_id
_entity_poly.type
_entity_poly.pdbx_seq_one_letter_code
_entity_poly.pdbx_strand_id
1 'polypeptide(L)'
;MFPLDGNGGYRISRYSLDFDWQAPRTAFPASATITARTTQALSRFNLDFAGNTLRSVTVDGAEARTTRDGDELVITPARPLDKGSRFTVVVHWTADPTQIRHRTDAIEDYGWIPTPDGTVVYPQPNGARMLFPADDHPSRRAPVTFRITTPPGIQAVAGGRLTERAERPDGRVRWTYDSGQPVAAQLVQLAIGRFTFVESEGPRGLPIRDVVPDALVAPTERYRALTPTHLAWLEERLGAYPFDRYGILVGDTGLGVALETQTLSLAPKADLLGNQVDAERNLVHELAHQWLGNSNGIREWSDLWLSEGHARFYERLYSEEHGGTSLEASMRTAYEQHDQWRRDFGAPAEPTEPNLFKRMRYDGSALVFYALRQEVGDRMFRKIEKEWAKRYQGKVTGSREYFALASEVTGRDMDAFLRPWAYGPKTPPMPGHPDWVVRPAIR
;
A
#
# COMPACT_ATOMS: atom_id res chain seq x y z
N MET A 1 -0.90 -4.05 16.80
CA MET A 1 0.47 -3.75 16.32
C MET A 1 0.58 -2.26 16.15
N PHE A 2 1.76 -1.69 16.37
CA PHE A 2 2.00 -0.25 16.32
C PHE A 2 0.94 0.59 17.05
N PRO A 3 0.77 0.42 18.38
CA PRO A 3 -0.32 1.05 19.13
C PRO A 3 -0.24 2.58 19.20
N LEU A 4 0.90 3.15 18.82
CA LEU A 4 1.13 4.59 18.78
C LEU A 4 0.89 5.18 17.38
N ASP A 5 0.79 4.34 16.34
CA ASP A 5 0.66 4.81 14.97
C ASP A 5 -0.75 5.33 14.68
N GLY A 6 -0.79 6.50 14.06
CA GLY A 6 -2.04 7.19 13.77
C GLY A 6 -2.63 7.92 14.97
N ASN A 7 -3.60 8.78 14.66
CA ASN A 7 -4.00 9.86 15.53
C ASN A 7 -5.50 9.83 15.79
N GLY A 8 -5.85 10.26 17.01
CA GLY A 8 -7.21 10.29 17.53
C GLY A 8 -7.81 11.69 17.52
N GLY A 9 -9.14 11.76 17.56
CA GLY A 9 -9.86 13.01 17.83
C GLY A 9 -10.01 13.98 16.66
N TYR A 10 -9.48 13.65 15.47
CA TYR A 10 -9.72 14.38 14.23
C TYR A 10 -9.64 13.44 13.00
N ARG A 11 -9.99 13.99 11.83
CA ARG A 11 -9.86 13.35 10.52
C ARG A 11 -9.22 14.33 9.55
N ILE A 12 -8.15 13.90 8.89
CA ILE A 12 -7.51 14.68 7.84
C ILE A 12 -8.38 14.61 6.59
N SER A 13 -8.64 15.78 6.01
CA SER A 13 -9.42 15.95 4.79
C SER A 13 -8.53 16.09 3.55
N ARG A 14 -7.32 16.63 3.70
CA ARG A 14 -6.33 16.75 2.61
C ARG A 14 -4.93 17.02 3.14
N TYR A 15 -3.92 16.50 2.44
CA TYR A 15 -2.54 16.94 2.53
C TYR A 15 -2.13 17.75 1.29
N SER A 16 -1.38 18.82 1.49
CA SER A 16 -0.55 19.46 0.47
C SER A 16 0.90 19.38 0.93
N LEU A 17 1.72 18.63 0.20
CA LEU A 17 3.11 18.34 0.54
C LEU A 17 4.02 19.06 -0.46
N ASP A 18 4.88 19.91 0.05
CA ASP A 18 5.84 20.69 -0.73
C ASP A 18 7.26 20.23 -0.38
N PHE A 19 8.01 19.80 -1.39
CA PHE A 19 9.38 19.28 -1.24
C PHE A 19 10.33 20.06 -2.15
N ASP A 20 11.39 20.62 -1.56
CA ASP A 20 12.40 21.39 -2.28
C ASP A 20 13.68 20.58 -2.53
N TRP A 21 13.55 19.43 -3.22
CA TRP A 21 14.62 18.45 -3.38
C TRP A 21 15.85 19.03 -4.09
N GLN A 22 17.03 18.61 -3.63
CA GLN A 22 18.33 19.14 -4.06
C GLN A 22 19.18 18.11 -4.79
N ALA A 23 19.54 17.02 -4.10
CA ALA A 23 20.38 15.94 -4.60
C ALA A 23 20.14 14.68 -3.75
N PRO A 24 20.57 13.48 -4.21
CA PRO A 24 20.44 12.28 -3.40
C PRO A 24 21.11 12.43 -2.04
N ARG A 25 20.44 11.96 -0.98
CA ARG A 25 20.93 12.01 0.41
C ARG A 25 21.22 13.41 0.98
N THR A 26 20.89 14.48 0.26
CA THR A 26 21.06 15.85 0.75
C THR A 26 19.78 16.34 1.40
N ALA A 27 19.87 16.80 2.65
CA ALA A 27 18.73 17.34 3.37
C ALA A 27 18.15 18.59 2.67
N PHE A 28 16.82 18.75 2.71
CA PHE A 28 16.15 19.83 1.96
C PHE A 28 14.93 20.41 2.69
N PRO A 29 14.55 21.67 2.41
CA PRO A 29 13.33 22.26 2.95
C PRO A 29 12.07 21.53 2.48
N ALA A 30 11.14 21.30 3.40
CA ALA A 30 9.84 20.72 3.10
C ALA A 30 8.74 21.31 3.98
N SER A 31 7.50 21.23 3.49
CA SER A 31 6.34 21.66 4.27
C SER A 31 5.09 20.86 3.94
N ALA A 32 4.17 20.80 4.91
CA ALA A 32 2.88 20.15 4.80
C ALA A 32 1.81 21.12 5.27
N THR A 33 0.82 21.36 4.41
CA THR A 33 -0.45 21.98 4.80
C THR A 33 -1.49 20.88 4.92
N ILE A 34 -1.99 20.69 6.14
CA ILE A 34 -2.92 19.63 6.50
C ILE A 34 -4.25 20.28 6.87
N THR A 35 -5.29 19.97 6.11
CA THR A 35 -6.66 20.38 6.47
C THR A 35 -7.35 19.24 7.17
N ALA A 36 -7.97 19.51 8.31
CA ALA A 36 -8.57 18.49 9.15
C ALA A 36 -9.88 18.95 9.79
N ARG A 37 -10.64 17.99 10.29
CA ARG A 37 -11.85 18.22 11.08
C ARG A 37 -11.80 17.44 12.38
N THR A 38 -12.03 18.10 13.50
CA THR A 38 -12.07 17.44 14.81
C THR A 38 -13.31 16.55 14.95
N THR A 39 -13.17 15.41 15.64
CA THR A 39 -14.28 14.52 16.02
C THR A 39 -14.67 14.69 17.50
N GLN A 40 -13.81 15.36 18.27
CA GLN A 40 -14.00 15.76 19.67
C GLN A 40 -13.32 17.12 19.91
N ALA A 41 -13.53 17.74 21.07
CA ALA A 41 -12.75 18.93 21.43
C ALA A 41 -11.29 18.54 21.72
N LEU A 42 -10.33 19.36 21.28
CA LEU A 42 -8.90 19.09 21.38
C LEU A 42 -8.15 20.27 22.01
N SER A 43 -7.54 20.05 23.17
CA SER A 43 -6.52 20.94 23.72
C SER A 43 -5.12 20.65 23.16
N ARG A 44 -4.91 19.44 22.64
CA ARG A 44 -3.71 18.96 21.95
C ARG A 44 -4.08 17.83 20.98
N PHE A 45 -3.24 17.59 19.99
CA PHE A 45 -3.28 16.44 19.10
C PHE A 45 -1.86 16.07 18.66
N ASN A 46 -1.67 14.96 17.97
CA ASN A 46 -0.37 14.49 17.50
C ASN A 46 -0.37 14.23 15.99
N LEU A 47 0.82 14.07 15.40
CA LEU A 47 1.06 13.58 14.05
C LEU A 47 2.27 12.64 14.11
N ASP A 48 2.22 11.53 13.38
CA ASP A 48 3.37 10.65 13.20
C ASP A 48 4.43 11.38 12.36
N PHE A 49 5.63 11.60 12.91
CA PHE A 49 6.68 12.34 12.24
C PHE A 49 8.09 11.98 12.76
N ALA A 50 8.81 11.11 12.07
CA ALA A 50 10.12 10.59 12.51
C ALA A 50 11.30 11.22 11.75
N GLY A 51 12.48 11.23 12.38
CA GLY A 51 13.80 11.50 11.76
C GLY A 51 14.09 12.94 11.30
N ASN A 52 13.06 13.70 10.96
CA ASN A 52 13.18 15.01 10.33
C ASN A 52 13.42 16.16 11.34
N THR A 53 14.12 17.20 10.89
CA THR A 53 14.36 18.40 11.71
C THR A 53 13.18 19.37 11.61
N LEU A 54 12.33 19.41 12.64
CA LEU A 54 11.20 20.34 12.75
C LEU A 54 11.68 21.80 12.73
N ARG A 55 10.98 22.69 12.02
CA ARG A 55 11.26 24.13 11.98
C ARG A 55 10.16 24.96 12.64
N SER A 56 8.91 24.78 12.23
CA SER A 56 7.77 25.48 12.82
C SER A 56 6.47 24.72 12.60
N VAL A 57 5.51 24.98 13.48
CA VAL A 57 4.13 24.48 13.36
C VAL A 57 3.17 25.63 13.63
N THR A 58 2.19 25.82 12.74
CA THR A 58 1.06 26.70 12.99
C THR A 58 -0.25 25.92 12.95
N VAL A 59 -1.23 26.36 13.74
CA VAL A 59 -2.61 25.88 13.71
C VAL A 59 -3.51 27.10 13.49
N ASP A 60 -4.26 27.09 12.39
CA ASP A 60 -5.08 28.23 11.93
C ASP A 60 -4.29 29.54 11.84
N GLY A 61 -3.04 29.45 11.38
CA GLY A 61 -2.13 30.58 11.21
C GLY A 61 -1.47 31.09 12.49
N ALA A 62 -1.86 30.59 13.67
CA ALA A 62 -1.21 30.91 14.93
C ALA A 62 -0.12 29.88 15.27
N GLU A 63 1.01 30.33 15.85
CA GLU A 63 2.07 29.43 16.30
C GLU A 63 1.56 28.45 17.36
N ALA A 64 1.90 27.17 17.22
CA ALA A 64 1.55 26.12 18.15
C ALA A 64 2.78 25.66 18.94
N ARG A 65 2.59 25.33 20.22
CA ARG A 65 3.65 24.69 21.01
C ARG A 65 3.79 23.23 20.58
N THR A 66 5.02 22.75 20.46
CA THR A 66 5.30 21.39 20.03
C THR A 66 6.18 20.63 21.01
N THR A 67 5.99 19.32 21.08
CA THR A 67 6.90 18.41 21.80
C THR A 67 7.10 17.16 20.97
N ARG A 68 8.31 16.59 21.03
CA ARG A 68 8.64 15.30 20.42
C ARG A 68 8.55 14.20 21.47
N ASP A 69 7.83 13.13 21.16
CA ASP A 69 7.77 11.92 21.99
C ASP A 69 7.97 10.70 21.09
N GLY A 70 9.21 10.23 21.00
CA GLY A 70 9.59 9.24 19.99
C GLY A 70 9.32 9.74 18.56
N ASP A 71 8.48 8.99 17.83
CA ASP A 71 8.03 9.34 16.48
C ASP A 71 6.86 10.32 16.46
N GLU A 72 6.32 10.73 17.62
CA GLU A 72 5.17 11.61 17.68
C GLU A 72 5.57 13.09 17.71
N LEU A 73 4.88 13.90 16.89
CA LEU A 73 4.84 15.34 17.00
C LEU A 73 3.57 15.76 17.75
N VAL A 74 3.68 16.02 19.05
CA VAL A 74 2.57 16.52 19.87
C VAL A 74 2.43 18.03 19.66
N ILE A 75 1.25 18.47 19.25
CA ILE A 75 0.91 19.86 18.90
C ILE A 75 -0.14 20.38 19.89
N THR A 76 0.17 21.51 20.53
CA THR A 76 -0.75 22.26 21.39
C THR A 76 -1.08 23.60 20.73
N PRO A 77 -2.28 23.74 20.15
CA PRO A 77 -2.73 24.99 19.54
C PRO A 77 -2.76 26.16 20.53
N ALA A 78 -2.66 27.39 20.03
CA ALA A 78 -2.81 28.60 20.85
C ALA A 78 -4.20 28.73 21.50
N ARG A 79 -5.23 28.21 20.83
CA ARG A 79 -6.61 28.09 21.33
C ARG A 79 -7.09 26.66 21.14
N PRO A 80 -7.75 26.04 22.14
CA PRO A 80 -8.36 24.72 21.97
C PRO A 80 -9.29 24.68 20.76
N LEU A 81 -9.33 23.53 20.09
CA LEU A 81 -10.19 23.30 18.93
C LEU A 81 -11.52 22.70 19.40
N ASP A 82 -12.63 23.32 19.01
CA ASP A 82 -13.97 22.80 19.32
C ASP A 82 -14.27 21.49 18.59
N LYS A 83 -15.19 20.69 19.11
CA LYS A 83 -15.68 19.48 18.44
C LYS A 83 -16.35 19.84 17.11
N GLY A 84 -15.95 19.16 16.04
CA GLY A 84 -16.53 19.32 14.71
C GLY A 84 -16.02 20.53 13.93
N SER A 85 -15.05 21.28 14.47
CA SER A 85 -14.42 22.41 13.78
C SER A 85 -13.47 21.93 12.69
N ARG A 86 -13.36 22.73 11.63
CA ARG A 86 -12.27 22.60 10.65
C ARG A 86 -11.08 23.40 11.15
N PHE A 87 -9.89 22.87 10.93
CA PHE A 87 -8.64 23.56 11.23
C PHE A 87 -7.57 23.21 10.20
N THR A 88 -6.58 24.07 10.09
CA THR A 88 -5.42 23.89 9.21
C THR A 88 -4.15 23.84 10.04
N VAL A 89 -3.33 22.82 9.81
CA VAL A 89 -1.98 22.71 10.38
C VAL A 89 -0.97 22.95 9.28
N VAL A 90 -0.02 23.84 9.49
CA VAL A 90 1.13 24.00 8.60
C VAL A 90 2.38 23.60 9.35
N VAL A 91 3.10 22.61 8.83
CA VAL A 91 4.36 22.12 9.40
C VAL A 91 5.48 22.42 8.41
N HIS A 92 6.52 23.09 8.87
CA HIS A 92 7.77 23.26 8.11
C HIS A 92 8.87 22.42 8.75
N TRP A 93 9.66 21.73 7.92
CA TRP A 93 10.79 20.94 8.37
C TRP A 93 11.94 20.96 7.37
N THR A 94 13.10 20.49 7.81
CA THR A 94 14.16 20.03 6.91
C THR A 94 14.04 18.52 6.79
N ALA A 95 13.71 18.06 5.59
CA ALA A 95 13.63 16.66 5.23
C ALA A 95 15.03 16.03 5.25
N ASP A 96 15.14 14.84 5.82
CA ASP A 96 16.36 14.04 5.78
C ASP A 96 16.13 12.79 4.90
N PRO A 97 16.54 12.81 3.62
CA PRO A 97 16.39 11.68 2.70
C PRO A 97 17.41 10.56 2.94
N THR A 98 17.98 10.48 4.15
CA THR A 98 18.77 9.33 4.61
C THR A 98 18.04 8.47 5.64
N GLN A 99 16.84 8.90 6.05
CA GLN A 99 16.00 8.16 7.01
C GLN A 99 15.49 6.86 6.37
N ILE A 100 16.05 5.75 6.85
CA ILE A 100 15.73 4.38 6.47
C ILE A 100 15.58 3.57 7.75
N ARG A 101 14.57 2.70 7.79
CA ARG A 101 14.39 1.71 8.85
C ARG A 101 14.47 0.31 8.25
N HIS A 102 14.88 -0.63 9.08
CA HIS A 102 15.06 -2.04 8.68
C HIS A 102 14.09 -2.95 9.43
N ARG A 103 13.60 -3.97 8.72
CA ARG A 103 12.80 -5.09 9.23
C ARG A 103 13.38 -6.41 8.72
N THR A 104 13.10 -7.49 9.44
CA THR A 104 13.58 -8.84 9.10
C THR A 104 12.53 -9.69 8.35
N ASP A 105 11.50 -9.05 7.80
CA ASP A 105 10.45 -9.66 6.97
C ASP A 105 10.50 -9.12 5.53
N ALA A 106 9.49 -9.43 4.70
CA ALA A 106 9.55 -9.20 3.26
C ALA A 106 9.77 -7.73 2.84
N ILE A 107 9.52 -6.78 3.74
CA ILE A 107 9.73 -5.35 3.48
C ILE A 107 11.21 -4.95 3.53
N GLU A 108 12.03 -5.62 4.33
CA GLU A 108 13.44 -5.26 4.55
C GLU A 108 13.61 -3.77 4.93
N ASP A 109 14.20 -2.97 4.06
CA ASP A 109 14.44 -1.54 4.26
C ASP A 109 13.28 -0.69 3.71
N TYR A 110 12.82 0.28 4.50
CA TYR A 110 11.74 1.18 4.14
C TYR A 110 12.07 2.64 4.56
N GLY A 111 11.47 3.62 3.88
CA GLY A 111 11.75 5.05 4.01
C GLY A 111 12.23 5.70 2.71
N TRP A 112 13.22 6.56 2.80
CA TRP A 112 13.87 7.18 1.63
C TRP A 112 14.95 6.26 1.07
N ILE A 113 14.66 5.58 -0.04
CA ILE A 113 15.62 4.67 -0.67
C ILE A 113 16.35 5.42 -1.80
N PRO A 114 17.68 5.52 -1.75
CA PRO A 114 18.46 6.20 -2.78
C PRO A 114 18.59 5.34 -4.04
N THR A 115 18.50 5.97 -5.21
CA THR A 115 18.82 5.39 -6.53
C THR A 115 20.15 5.98 -7.01
N PRO A 116 20.76 5.47 -8.10
CA PRO A 116 22.03 6.02 -8.62
C PRO A 116 22.01 7.53 -8.89
N ASP A 117 20.85 8.09 -9.24
CA ASP A 117 20.66 9.47 -9.68
C ASP A 117 19.58 10.24 -8.89
N GLY A 118 19.04 9.64 -7.82
CA GLY A 118 17.80 10.10 -7.23
C GLY A 118 17.37 9.40 -5.94
N THR A 119 16.07 9.31 -5.73
CA THR A 119 15.44 8.60 -4.61
C THR A 119 14.05 8.10 -4.98
N VAL A 120 13.65 7.00 -4.36
CA VAL A 120 12.30 6.43 -4.39
C VAL A 120 11.87 6.16 -2.94
N VAL A 121 10.58 6.28 -2.65
CA VAL A 121 10.06 6.04 -1.30
C VAL A 121 9.46 4.65 -1.17
N TYR A 122 9.74 4.01 -0.04
CA TYR A 122 9.16 2.74 0.39
C TYR A 122 8.40 3.03 1.72
N PRO A 123 7.10 3.38 1.70
CA PRO A 123 6.44 3.90 2.90
C PRO A 123 5.73 2.84 3.73
N GLN A 124 5.59 1.61 3.25
CA GLN A 124 4.96 0.52 4.00
C GLN A 124 5.95 -0.08 5.02
N PRO A 125 5.53 -0.46 6.25
CA PRO A 125 4.17 -0.33 6.82
C PRO A 125 3.83 1.08 7.32
N ASN A 126 4.78 1.78 7.93
CA ASN A 126 4.57 3.06 8.63
C ASN A 126 5.78 3.99 8.42
N GLY A 127 6.34 3.97 7.21
CA GLY A 127 7.47 4.79 6.79
C GLY A 127 7.08 6.19 6.33
N ALA A 128 5.79 6.46 6.11
CA ALA A 128 5.33 7.77 5.66
C ALA A 128 5.69 8.88 6.65
N ARG A 129 5.72 8.59 7.96
CA ARG A 129 6.22 9.49 9.01
C ARG A 129 7.66 10.00 8.79
N MET A 130 8.50 9.26 8.06
CA MET A 130 9.86 9.70 7.71
C MET A 130 9.86 10.66 6.51
N LEU A 131 8.76 10.70 5.75
CA LEU A 131 8.60 11.53 4.57
C LEU A 131 7.90 12.85 4.93
N PHE A 132 6.80 12.80 5.68
CA PHE A 132 6.00 13.95 6.10
C PHE A 132 5.23 13.68 7.41
N PRO A 133 4.76 14.73 8.13
CA PRO A 133 3.88 14.56 9.29
C PRO A 133 2.54 13.95 8.88
N ALA A 134 2.27 12.73 9.33
CA ALA A 134 1.17 11.90 8.84
C ALA A 134 0.21 11.47 9.96
N ASP A 135 -0.96 10.99 9.53
CA ASP A 135 -1.81 10.09 10.31
C ASP A 135 -1.53 8.66 9.79
N ASP A 136 -0.43 8.08 10.24
CA ASP A 136 0.28 6.95 9.60
C ASP A 136 -0.32 5.59 10.01
N HIS A 137 -1.62 5.44 9.73
CA HIS A 137 -2.36 4.23 10.04
C HIS A 137 -3.19 3.79 8.82
N PRO A 138 -3.31 2.49 8.50
CA PRO A 138 -3.90 2.04 7.23
C PRO A 138 -5.38 2.47 7.03
N SER A 139 -6.14 2.65 8.11
CA SER A 139 -7.51 3.19 8.03
C SER A 139 -7.61 4.71 7.81
N ARG A 140 -6.49 5.42 7.83
CA ARG A 140 -6.43 6.88 7.76
C ARG A 140 -6.02 7.27 6.35
N ARG A 141 -7.01 7.74 5.59
CA ARG A 141 -6.84 8.11 4.18
C ARG A 141 -7.26 9.55 3.97
N ALA A 142 -6.50 10.26 3.16
CA ALA A 142 -6.87 11.57 2.67
C ALA A 142 -6.29 11.77 1.27
N PRO A 143 -6.90 12.60 0.41
CA PRO A 143 -6.27 13.02 -0.84
C PRO A 143 -4.97 13.76 -0.55
N VAL A 144 -3.98 13.59 -1.42
CA VAL A 144 -2.65 14.19 -1.30
C VAL A 144 -2.33 14.94 -2.58
N THR A 145 -1.92 16.20 -2.42
CA THR A 145 -1.30 16.99 -3.48
C THR A 145 0.20 17.05 -3.20
N PHE A 146 1.02 16.56 -4.12
CA PHE A 146 2.48 16.68 -4.07
C PHE A 146 2.94 17.86 -4.92
N ARG A 147 3.85 18.66 -4.40
CA ARG A 147 4.52 19.76 -5.09
C ARG A 147 6.03 19.59 -4.93
N ILE A 148 6.67 19.00 -5.92
CA ILE A 148 8.08 18.63 -5.83
C ILE A 148 8.87 19.57 -6.73
N THR A 149 9.88 20.24 -6.17
CA THR A 149 10.80 21.09 -6.93
C THR A 149 12.11 20.37 -7.11
N THR A 150 12.58 20.24 -8.35
CA THR A 150 13.82 19.54 -8.70
C THR A 150 14.80 20.47 -9.42
N PRO A 151 16.12 20.16 -9.38
CA PRO A 151 17.09 20.78 -10.28
C PRO A 151 16.75 20.57 -11.76
N PRO A 152 17.32 21.39 -12.67
CA PRO A 152 17.18 21.17 -14.10
C PRO A 152 17.63 19.77 -14.52
N GLY A 153 16.88 19.12 -15.42
CA GLY A 153 17.20 17.79 -15.95
C GLY A 153 16.99 16.62 -14.98
N ILE A 154 16.31 16.86 -13.85
CA ILE A 154 15.82 15.83 -12.92
C ILE A 154 14.29 15.89 -12.88
N GLN A 155 13.64 14.75 -13.04
CA GLN A 155 12.19 14.60 -12.97
C GLN A 155 11.74 14.23 -11.56
N ALA A 156 10.50 14.57 -11.23
CA ALA A 156 9.80 14.02 -10.08
C ALA A 156 8.48 13.39 -10.53
N VAL A 157 8.10 12.31 -9.86
CA VAL A 157 6.82 11.65 -10.03
C VAL A 157 6.21 11.32 -8.67
N ALA A 158 4.89 11.38 -8.59
CA ALA A 158 4.14 10.82 -7.47
C ALA A 158 2.91 10.05 -7.99
N GLY A 159 2.27 9.31 -7.08
CA GLY A 159 0.96 8.72 -7.34
C GLY A 159 -0.08 9.79 -7.74
N GLY A 160 -1.07 9.40 -8.53
CA GLY A 160 -2.09 10.31 -9.06
C GLY A 160 -1.69 11.03 -10.35
N ARG A 161 -2.48 12.03 -10.74
CA ARG A 161 -2.35 12.76 -12.01
C ARG A 161 -1.33 13.89 -11.89
N LEU A 162 -0.50 14.06 -12.93
CA LEU A 162 0.27 15.30 -13.09
C LEU A 162 -0.71 16.42 -13.45
N THR A 163 -0.86 17.42 -12.60
CA THR A 163 -1.77 18.56 -12.82
C THR A 163 -1.05 19.81 -13.30
N GLU A 164 0.24 19.92 -13.02
CA GLU A 164 1.05 21.08 -13.40
C GLU A 164 2.53 20.70 -13.50
N ARG A 165 3.20 21.24 -14.51
CA ARG A 165 4.66 21.30 -14.60
C ARG A 165 5.03 22.75 -14.88
N ALA A 166 5.81 23.36 -13.99
CA ALA A 166 6.19 24.77 -14.09
C ALA A 166 7.70 24.94 -13.97
N GLU A 167 8.31 25.56 -14.98
CA GLU A 167 9.70 26.00 -14.92
C GLU A 167 9.81 27.27 -14.07
N ARG A 168 10.86 27.36 -13.26
CA ARG A 168 11.16 28.51 -12.40
C ARG A 168 12.25 29.38 -13.05
N PRO A 169 12.36 30.67 -12.67
CA PRO A 169 13.39 31.57 -13.21
C PRO A 169 14.83 31.11 -13.01
N ASP A 170 15.09 30.28 -11.99
CA ASP A 170 16.40 29.67 -11.69
C ASP A 170 16.66 28.36 -12.45
N GLY A 171 15.78 28.00 -13.39
CA GLY A 171 15.86 26.77 -14.20
C GLY A 171 15.33 25.51 -13.51
N ARG A 172 14.96 25.58 -12.23
CA ARG A 172 14.36 24.45 -11.50
C ARG A 172 12.95 24.17 -11.99
N VAL A 173 12.48 22.94 -11.81
CA VAL A 173 11.14 22.53 -12.27
C VAL A 173 10.29 22.15 -11.08
N ARG A 174 9.08 22.71 -10.99
CA ARG A 174 8.02 22.29 -10.07
C ARG A 174 7.13 21.27 -10.77
N TRP A 175 6.92 20.13 -10.13
CA TRP A 175 5.98 19.10 -10.53
C TRP A 175 4.85 19.03 -9.51
N THR A 176 3.61 19.22 -9.95
CA THR A 176 2.43 19.11 -9.09
C THR A 176 1.62 17.87 -9.47
N TYR A 177 1.47 16.95 -8.52
CA TYR A 177 0.65 15.75 -8.67
C TYR A 177 -0.51 15.78 -7.69
N ASP A 178 -1.68 15.29 -8.12
CA ASP A 178 -2.84 15.13 -7.27
C ASP A 178 -3.33 13.69 -7.27
N SER A 179 -3.49 13.11 -6.08
CA SER A 179 -3.99 11.73 -5.95
C SER A 179 -5.42 11.58 -6.45
N GLY A 180 -6.23 12.67 -6.46
CA GLY A 180 -7.64 12.69 -6.85
C GLY A 180 -8.56 11.98 -5.85
N GLN A 181 -8.17 10.79 -5.39
CA GLN A 181 -8.85 9.97 -4.40
C GLN A 181 -8.04 9.89 -3.08
N PRO A 182 -8.69 9.57 -1.95
CA PRO A 182 -7.99 9.33 -0.70
C PRO A 182 -6.98 8.18 -0.81
N VAL A 183 -5.80 8.36 -0.21
CA VAL A 183 -4.73 7.37 -0.14
C VAL A 183 -4.32 7.17 1.33
N ALA A 184 -4.07 5.93 1.74
CA ALA A 184 -3.47 5.66 3.05
C ALA A 184 -2.00 6.07 3.03
N ALA A 185 -1.46 6.57 4.14
CA ALA A 185 -0.08 7.08 4.18
C ALA A 185 0.96 6.04 3.71
N GLN A 186 0.76 4.78 4.08
CA GLN A 186 1.62 3.65 3.66
C GLN A 186 1.61 3.36 2.14
N LEU A 187 0.59 3.84 1.40
CA LEU A 187 0.39 3.60 -0.04
C LEU A 187 0.82 4.78 -0.93
N VAL A 188 1.38 5.85 -0.36
CA VAL A 188 1.86 6.99 -1.15
C VAL A 188 3.07 6.57 -1.98
N GLN A 189 3.25 7.17 -3.16
CA GLN A 189 4.45 6.97 -3.97
C GLN A 189 5.04 8.31 -4.38
N LEU A 190 6.37 8.39 -4.34
CA LEU A 190 7.21 9.52 -4.74
C LEU A 190 8.55 8.97 -5.24
N ALA A 191 8.95 9.38 -6.44
CA ALA A 191 10.29 9.15 -6.93
C ALA A 191 10.84 10.40 -7.63
N ILE A 192 12.14 10.61 -7.50
CA ILE A 192 12.88 11.73 -8.06
C ILE A 192 14.14 11.17 -8.70
N GLY A 193 14.45 11.52 -9.93
CA GLY A 193 15.54 10.93 -10.71
C GLY A 193 15.41 11.24 -12.20
N ARG A 194 16.24 10.61 -13.04
CA ARG A 194 16.11 10.68 -14.50
C ARG A 194 15.21 9.54 -14.97
N PHE A 195 14.06 9.93 -15.50
CA PHE A 195 13.06 8.97 -15.93
C PHE A 195 12.57 9.26 -17.35
N THR A 196 12.34 8.17 -18.07
CA THR A 196 11.48 8.14 -19.24
C THR A 196 10.07 7.78 -18.79
N PHE A 197 9.09 8.61 -19.15
CA PHE A 197 7.68 8.29 -18.98
C PHE A 197 7.19 7.51 -20.20
N VAL A 198 6.67 6.30 -19.99
CA VAL A 198 6.10 5.50 -21.07
C VAL A 198 4.59 5.44 -20.90
N GLU A 199 3.88 6.12 -21.80
CA GLU A 199 2.42 6.21 -21.78
C GLU A 199 1.81 5.10 -22.63
N SER A 200 0.72 4.51 -22.15
CA SER A 200 -0.11 3.55 -22.88
C SER A 200 -1.56 3.60 -22.37
N GLU A 201 -2.44 2.80 -22.95
CA GLU A 201 -3.84 2.72 -22.54
C GLU A 201 -4.23 1.30 -22.13
N GLY A 202 -4.95 1.21 -21.02
CA GLY A 202 -5.60 -0.01 -20.55
C GLY A 202 -7.03 -0.16 -21.06
N PRO A 203 -7.78 -1.14 -20.51
CA PRO A 203 -9.19 -1.32 -20.82
C PRO A 203 -10.00 -0.02 -20.73
N ARG A 204 -10.85 0.23 -21.72
CA ARG A 204 -11.72 1.43 -21.84
C ARG A 204 -10.95 2.76 -21.83
N GLY A 205 -9.71 2.78 -22.32
CA GLY A 205 -8.90 3.99 -22.45
C GLY A 205 -8.32 4.48 -21.11
N LEU A 206 -8.20 3.58 -20.11
CA LEU A 206 -7.57 3.90 -18.83
C LEU A 206 -6.11 4.36 -19.07
N PRO A 207 -5.72 5.59 -18.71
CA PRO A 207 -4.34 6.04 -18.88
C PRO A 207 -3.37 5.23 -18.02
N ILE A 208 -2.32 4.70 -18.64
CA ILE A 208 -1.21 4.01 -17.98
C ILE A 208 0.07 4.81 -18.22
N ARG A 209 0.77 5.19 -17.14
CA ARG A 209 2.08 5.84 -17.22
C ARG A 209 3.09 5.06 -16.41
N ASP A 210 3.95 4.32 -17.10
CA ASP A 210 5.13 3.76 -16.49
C ASP A 210 6.19 4.83 -16.30
N VAL A 211 6.95 4.72 -15.23
CA VAL A 211 8.07 5.60 -14.89
C VAL A 211 9.31 4.72 -14.83
N VAL A 212 10.20 4.91 -15.80
CA VAL A 212 11.31 3.98 -16.01
C VAL A 212 12.62 4.75 -16.03
N PRO A 213 13.62 4.38 -15.23
CA PRO A 213 14.98 4.90 -15.38
C PRO A 213 15.47 4.68 -16.82
N ASP A 214 16.15 5.67 -17.40
CA ASP A 214 16.45 5.68 -18.84
C ASP A 214 17.15 4.40 -19.33
N ALA A 215 18.08 3.85 -18.53
CA ALA A 215 18.80 2.62 -18.84
C ALA A 215 17.94 1.35 -18.80
N LEU A 216 16.74 1.39 -18.21
CA LEU A 216 15.87 0.24 -18.00
C LEU A 216 14.64 0.23 -18.92
N VAL A 217 14.47 1.24 -19.78
CA VAL A 217 13.30 1.37 -20.68
C VAL A 217 13.11 0.15 -21.58
N ALA A 218 14.15 -0.22 -22.33
CA ALA A 218 14.12 -1.38 -23.22
C ALA A 218 14.26 -2.72 -22.46
N PRO A 219 15.19 -2.88 -21.49
CA PRO A 219 15.33 -4.13 -20.74
C PRO A 219 14.06 -4.59 -20.02
N THR A 220 13.23 -3.67 -19.54
CA THR A 220 11.99 -3.99 -18.79
C THR A 220 10.72 -3.97 -19.65
N GLU A 221 10.84 -3.60 -20.93
CA GLU A 221 9.70 -3.41 -21.84
C GLU A 221 8.79 -4.62 -21.94
N ARG A 222 9.40 -5.81 -22.08
CA ARG A 222 8.69 -7.08 -22.28
C ARG A 222 7.57 -7.29 -21.25
N TYR A 223 7.83 -7.02 -19.98
CA TYR A 223 6.87 -7.31 -18.90
C TYR A 223 6.00 -6.10 -18.56
N ARG A 224 6.55 -4.87 -18.55
CA ARG A 224 5.73 -3.66 -18.31
C ARG A 224 4.65 -3.48 -19.37
N ALA A 225 4.92 -3.87 -20.63
CA ALA A 225 3.96 -3.82 -21.73
C ALA A 225 2.75 -4.77 -21.55
N LEU A 226 2.80 -5.72 -20.60
CA LEU A 226 1.68 -6.63 -20.28
C LEU A 226 0.64 -5.99 -19.35
N THR A 227 0.90 -4.80 -18.81
CA THR A 227 0.01 -4.12 -17.86
C THR A 227 -1.44 -3.99 -18.35
N PRO A 228 -1.74 -3.61 -19.61
CA PRO A 228 -3.11 -3.59 -20.13
C PRO A 228 -3.80 -4.96 -20.09
N THR A 229 -3.05 -6.04 -20.36
CA THR A 229 -3.56 -7.42 -20.34
C THR A 229 -3.86 -7.88 -18.92
N HIS A 230 -2.94 -7.61 -17.97
CA HIS A 230 -3.16 -7.91 -16.55
C HIS A 230 -4.38 -7.14 -15.99
N LEU A 231 -4.55 -5.87 -16.37
CA LEU A 231 -5.73 -5.06 -16.04
C LEU A 231 -7.01 -5.71 -16.55
N ALA A 232 -7.05 -6.10 -17.83
CA ALA A 232 -8.23 -6.76 -18.40
C ALA A 232 -8.58 -8.08 -17.67
N TRP A 233 -7.56 -8.87 -17.34
CA TRP A 233 -7.72 -10.15 -16.65
C TRP A 233 -8.28 -9.98 -15.23
N LEU A 234 -7.80 -8.99 -14.47
CA LEU A 234 -8.31 -8.66 -13.14
C LEU A 234 -9.70 -8.03 -13.21
N GLU A 235 -9.99 -7.20 -14.21
CA GLU A 235 -11.32 -6.60 -14.37
C GLU A 235 -12.42 -7.63 -14.63
N GLU A 236 -12.10 -8.70 -15.36
CA GLU A 236 -13.03 -9.82 -15.56
C GLU A 236 -13.43 -10.46 -14.22
N ARG A 237 -12.50 -10.49 -13.25
CA ARG A 237 -12.64 -11.18 -11.97
C ARG A 237 -13.16 -10.30 -10.85
N LEU A 238 -12.74 -9.03 -10.80
CA LEU A 238 -13.01 -8.11 -9.69
C LEU A 238 -13.94 -6.95 -10.07
N GLY A 239 -14.22 -6.76 -11.37
CA GLY A 239 -14.96 -5.61 -11.89
C GLY A 239 -14.04 -4.46 -12.30
N ALA A 240 -14.62 -3.36 -12.77
CA ALA A 240 -13.87 -2.23 -13.33
C ALA A 240 -12.77 -1.72 -12.39
N TYR A 241 -11.64 -1.30 -12.97
CA TYR A 241 -10.54 -0.68 -12.22
C TYR A 241 -11.01 0.54 -11.40
N PRO A 242 -10.64 0.66 -10.12
CA PRO A 242 -11.26 1.63 -9.21
C PRO A 242 -10.67 3.06 -9.26
N PHE A 243 -9.54 3.25 -9.95
CA PHE A 243 -8.85 4.54 -10.06
C PHE A 243 -8.89 5.09 -11.51
N ASP A 244 -8.51 6.35 -11.67
CA ASP A 244 -8.55 7.05 -12.96
C ASP A 244 -7.29 6.86 -13.81
N ARG A 245 -6.25 6.22 -13.26
CA ARG A 245 -5.00 5.87 -13.94
C ARG A 245 -4.23 4.79 -13.21
N TYR A 246 -3.30 4.16 -13.91
CA TYR A 246 -2.33 3.23 -13.35
C TYR A 246 -0.93 3.46 -13.93
N GLY A 247 0.06 2.69 -13.47
CA GLY A 247 1.42 2.69 -13.98
C GLY A 247 2.35 1.88 -13.10
N ILE A 248 3.49 1.49 -13.65
CA ILE A 248 4.58 0.87 -12.90
C ILE A 248 5.74 1.86 -12.76
N LEU A 249 6.23 2.05 -11.55
CA LEU A 249 7.52 2.67 -11.28
C LEU A 249 8.58 1.58 -11.21
N VAL A 250 9.56 1.62 -12.10
CA VAL A 250 10.69 0.68 -12.07
C VAL A 250 11.71 1.15 -11.05
N GLY A 251 11.84 0.39 -9.95
CA GLY A 251 12.81 0.63 -8.90
C GLY A 251 14.21 0.16 -9.29
N ASP A 252 15.10 1.11 -9.61
CA ASP A 252 16.54 0.84 -9.77
C ASP A 252 17.26 0.87 -8.40
N THR A 253 16.87 -0.06 -7.53
CA THR A 253 17.43 -0.23 -6.19
C THR A 253 17.99 -1.65 -6.02
N GLY A 254 18.65 -1.91 -4.89
CA GLY A 254 19.06 -3.25 -4.49
C GLY A 254 17.98 -4.04 -3.74
N LEU A 255 16.82 -3.42 -3.48
CA LEU A 255 15.74 -4.06 -2.73
C LEU A 255 14.91 -4.95 -3.65
N GLY A 256 14.63 -6.18 -3.18
CA GLY A 256 13.84 -7.16 -3.91
C GLY A 256 12.34 -7.07 -3.65
N VAL A 257 11.85 -5.98 -3.03
CA VAL A 257 10.45 -5.83 -2.62
C VAL A 257 9.69 -4.89 -3.56
N ALA A 258 8.59 -5.39 -4.09
CA ALA A 258 7.59 -4.59 -4.79
C ALA A 258 6.58 -4.01 -3.80
N LEU A 259 5.98 -2.87 -4.16
CA LEU A 259 4.97 -2.23 -3.33
C LEU A 259 3.78 -1.80 -4.18
N GLU A 260 2.60 -1.98 -3.60
CA GLU A 260 1.32 -1.81 -4.27
C GLU A 260 0.85 -0.35 -4.33
N THR A 261 1.77 0.60 -4.16
CA THR A 261 1.47 2.02 -3.95
C THR A 261 0.43 2.56 -4.96
N GLN A 262 -0.54 3.31 -4.44
CA GLN A 262 -1.80 3.56 -5.14
C GLN A 262 -1.58 4.31 -6.47
N THR A 263 -2.11 3.77 -7.57
CA THR A 263 -2.00 4.26 -8.97
C THR A 263 -0.60 4.26 -9.60
N LEU A 264 0.44 3.84 -8.88
CA LEU A 264 1.81 3.78 -9.36
C LEU A 264 2.56 2.70 -8.57
N SER A 265 2.37 1.44 -8.91
CA SER A 265 3.01 0.33 -8.19
C SER A 265 4.52 0.34 -8.43
N LEU A 266 5.29 0.10 -7.37
CA LEU A 266 6.75 0.01 -7.45
C LEU A 266 7.15 -1.43 -7.73
N ALA A 267 7.85 -1.65 -8.84
CA ALA A 267 8.39 -2.95 -9.21
C ALA A 267 9.93 -2.90 -9.18
N PRO A 268 10.61 -3.78 -8.41
CA PRO A 268 12.06 -3.92 -8.47
C PRO A 268 12.49 -4.27 -9.90
N LYS A 269 13.61 -3.70 -10.37
CA LYS A 269 14.16 -4.08 -11.67
C LYS A 269 14.44 -5.58 -11.77
N ALA A 270 14.77 -6.25 -10.66
CA ALA A 270 15.06 -7.69 -10.64
C ALA A 270 13.86 -8.51 -11.10
N ASP A 271 12.64 -8.12 -10.69
CA ASP A 271 11.40 -8.78 -11.08
C ASP A 271 11.14 -8.62 -12.58
N LEU A 272 11.51 -7.47 -13.15
CA LEU A 272 11.30 -7.15 -14.56
C LEU A 272 12.42 -7.62 -15.49
N LEU A 273 13.51 -8.15 -14.93
CA LEU A 273 14.63 -8.73 -15.68
C LEU A 273 14.72 -10.25 -15.52
N GLY A 274 13.84 -10.82 -14.69
CA GLY A 274 13.78 -12.25 -14.40
C GLY A 274 13.06 -13.07 -15.46
N ASN A 275 12.62 -14.26 -15.04
CA ASN A 275 11.83 -15.15 -15.88
C ASN A 275 10.37 -14.67 -15.98
N GLN A 276 9.71 -15.09 -17.06
CA GLN A 276 8.38 -14.61 -17.41
C GLN A 276 7.31 -14.91 -16.35
N VAL A 277 7.27 -16.14 -15.84
CA VAL A 277 6.25 -16.56 -14.87
C VAL A 277 6.33 -15.75 -13.58
N ASP A 278 7.55 -15.54 -13.08
CA ASP A 278 7.77 -14.78 -11.85
C ASP A 278 7.51 -13.28 -12.05
N ALA A 279 7.93 -12.72 -13.18
CA ALA A 279 7.68 -11.31 -13.51
C ALA A 279 6.18 -11.02 -13.61
N GLU A 280 5.44 -11.82 -14.38
CA GLU A 280 4.00 -11.63 -14.57
C GLU A 280 3.22 -11.83 -13.27
N ARG A 281 3.54 -12.87 -12.46
CA ARG A 281 2.82 -13.07 -11.20
C ARG A 281 3.04 -11.91 -10.23
N ASN A 282 4.26 -11.38 -10.11
CA ASN A 282 4.55 -10.26 -9.22
C ASN A 282 3.80 -9.01 -9.69
N LEU A 283 3.78 -8.74 -11.00
CA LEU A 283 3.00 -7.63 -11.57
C LEU A 283 1.49 -7.77 -11.32
N VAL A 284 0.95 -8.99 -11.40
CA VAL A 284 -0.46 -9.26 -11.09
C VAL A 284 -0.74 -9.12 -9.60
N HIS A 285 0.18 -9.53 -8.71
CA HIS A 285 0.10 -9.33 -7.26
C HIS A 285 -0.06 -7.83 -6.95
N GLU A 286 0.86 -7.00 -7.42
CA GLU A 286 0.84 -5.55 -7.19
C GLU A 286 -0.39 -4.85 -7.79
N LEU A 287 -0.88 -5.35 -8.92
CA LEU A 287 -2.06 -4.79 -9.56
C LEU A 287 -3.36 -5.22 -8.86
N ALA A 288 -3.45 -6.44 -8.34
CA ALA A 288 -4.63 -6.94 -7.61
C ALA A 288 -4.93 -6.07 -6.38
N HIS A 289 -3.88 -5.59 -5.70
CA HIS A 289 -4.00 -4.67 -4.58
C HIS A 289 -4.73 -3.35 -4.89
N GLN A 290 -4.76 -2.91 -6.15
CA GLN A 290 -5.51 -1.70 -6.52
C GLN A 290 -7.00 -1.85 -6.20
N TRP A 291 -7.57 -3.05 -6.35
CA TRP A 291 -8.89 -3.38 -5.82
C TRP A 291 -8.83 -3.75 -4.33
N LEU A 292 -7.90 -4.64 -3.96
CA LEU A 292 -7.88 -5.38 -2.70
C LEU A 292 -6.69 -4.97 -1.82
N GLY A 293 -6.81 -3.82 -1.16
CA GLY A 293 -5.75 -3.21 -0.35
C GLY A 293 -5.74 -1.68 -0.46
N ASN A 294 -5.96 -1.16 -1.67
CA ASN A 294 -5.99 0.28 -1.94
C ASN A 294 -7.42 0.81 -1.92
N SER A 295 -8.24 0.37 -2.87
CA SER A 295 -9.65 0.76 -2.92
C SER A 295 -10.41 0.18 -1.72
N ASN A 296 -10.37 -1.14 -1.55
CA ASN A 296 -10.83 -1.84 -0.36
C ASN A 296 -9.71 -1.95 0.67
N GLY A 297 -9.29 -0.83 1.25
CA GLY A 297 -8.21 -0.88 2.22
C GLY A 297 -8.62 -1.40 3.61
N ILE A 298 -7.61 -1.76 4.38
CA ILE A 298 -7.73 -2.47 5.65
C ILE A 298 -7.96 -1.51 6.83
N ARG A 299 -8.71 -1.96 7.83
CA ARG A 299 -9.01 -1.19 9.05
C ARG A 299 -7.82 -1.10 9.97
N GLU A 300 -7.10 -2.19 10.10
CA GLU A 300 -5.96 -2.36 10.99
C GLU A 300 -5.06 -3.44 10.41
N TRP A 301 -3.83 -3.53 10.89
CA TRP A 301 -2.84 -4.47 10.37
C TRP A 301 -3.23 -5.95 10.58
N SER A 302 -4.13 -6.27 11.52
CA SER A 302 -4.75 -7.60 11.65
C SER A 302 -5.59 -8.00 10.45
N ASP A 303 -6.08 -7.04 9.68
CA ASP A 303 -6.83 -7.28 8.45
C ASP A 303 -5.91 -7.37 7.21
N LEU A 304 -4.57 -7.30 7.36
CA LEU A 304 -3.61 -7.38 6.25
C LEU A 304 -3.76 -8.65 5.40
N TRP A 305 -4.19 -9.75 6.01
CA TRP A 305 -4.47 -11.00 5.29
C TRP A 305 -5.52 -10.84 4.18
N LEU A 306 -6.43 -9.88 4.30
CA LEU A 306 -7.38 -9.53 3.23
C LEU A 306 -6.71 -8.74 2.10
N SER A 307 -5.61 -8.04 2.33
CA SER A 307 -4.86 -7.40 1.23
C SER A 307 -3.98 -8.46 0.56
N GLU A 308 -3.05 -9.01 1.34
CA GLU A 308 -1.97 -9.87 0.85
C GLU A 308 -2.43 -11.25 0.43
N GLY A 309 -3.42 -11.81 1.12
CA GLY A 309 -3.96 -13.12 0.76
C GLY A 309 -4.77 -13.08 -0.54
N HIS A 310 -5.48 -11.99 -0.83
CA HIS A 310 -6.18 -11.84 -2.10
C HIS A 310 -5.19 -11.63 -3.24
N ALA A 311 -4.23 -10.71 -3.09
CA ALA A 311 -3.19 -10.50 -4.10
C ALA A 311 -2.44 -11.80 -4.40
N ARG A 312 -2.02 -12.52 -3.34
CA ARG A 312 -1.40 -13.85 -3.42
C ARG A 312 -2.32 -14.90 -4.07
N PHE A 313 -3.63 -14.86 -3.85
CA PHE A 313 -4.55 -15.78 -4.51
C PHE A 313 -4.63 -15.51 -6.02
N TYR A 314 -4.78 -14.26 -6.43
CA TYR A 314 -4.91 -13.89 -7.84
C TYR A 314 -3.61 -14.04 -8.62
N GLU A 315 -2.44 -13.75 -8.04
CA GLU A 315 -1.16 -14.03 -8.72
C GLU A 315 -0.93 -15.52 -8.96
N ARG A 316 -1.32 -16.40 -8.02
CA ARG A 316 -1.22 -17.86 -8.20
C ARG A 316 -2.21 -18.38 -9.24
N LEU A 317 -3.44 -17.85 -9.23
CA LEU A 317 -4.44 -18.18 -10.24
C LEU A 317 -3.98 -17.75 -11.65
N TYR A 318 -3.41 -16.55 -11.78
CA TYR A 318 -2.83 -16.10 -13.05
C TYR A 318 -1.66 -16.99 -13.46
N SER A 319 -0.76 -17.30 -12.53
CA SER A 319 0.43 -18.13 -12.79
C SER A 319 0.05 -19.51 -13.34
N GLU A 320 -0.99 -20.17 -12.80
CA GLU A 320 -1.50 -21.44 -13.32
C GLU A 320 -1.93 -21.34 -14.80
N GLU A 321 -2.61 -20.26 -15.17
CA GLU A 321 -3.08 -20.03 -16.55
C GLU A 321 -1.91 -19.70 -17.52
N HIS A 322 -0.72 -19.36 -17.00
CA HIS A 322 0.42 -18.84 -17.76
C HIS A 322 1.71 -19.67 -17.55
N GLY A 323 1.58 -20.96 -17.29
CA GLY A 323 2.69 -21.92 -17.30
C GLY A 323 3.45 -22.07 -15.97
N GLY A 324 2.93 -21.49 -14.89
CA GLY A 324 3.41 -21.72 -13.53
C GLY A 324 2.79 -22.95 -12.86
N THR A 325 3.12 -23.13 -11.59
CA THR A 325 2.53 -24.18 -10.74
C THR A 325 1.02 -23.99 -10.61
N SER A 326 0.24 -25.07 -10.65
CA SER A 326 -1.21 -24.98 -10.45
C SER A 326 -1.57 -24.39 -9.09
N LEU A 327 -2.73 -23.71 -9.02
CA LEU A 327 -3.22 -23.15 -7.77
C LEU A 327 -3.40 -24.28 -6.74
N GLU A 328 -3.95 -25.42 -7.12
CA GLU A 328 -4.13 -26.57 -6.23
C GLU A 328 -2.80 -27.06 -5.63
N ALA A 329 -1.76 -27.27 -6.45
CA ALA A 329 -0.47 -27.73 -5.95
C ALA A 329 0.19 -26.69 -5.02
N SER A 330 0.04 -25.40 -5.33
CA SER A 330 0.52 -24.31 -4.48
C SER A 330 -0.22 -24.28 -3.13
N MET A 331 -1.55 -24.43 -3.14
CA MET A 331 -2.37 -24.44 -1.94
C MET A 331 -2.17 -25.70 -1.11
N ARG A 332 -1.92 -26.86 -1.73
CA ARG A 332 -1.51 -28.07 -1.02
C ARG A 332 -0.20 -27.85 -0.26
N THR A 333 0.80 -27.28 -0.93
CA THR A 333 2.09 -26.97 -0.31
C THR A 333 1.94 -26.00 0.88
N ALA A 334 1.04 -25.01 0.76
CA ALA A 334 0.72 -24.11 1.84
C ALA A 334 0.00 -24.82 3.00
N TYR A 335 -1.01 -25.65 2.69
CA TYR A 335 -1.78 -26.43 3.65
C TYR A 335 -0.90 -27.35 4.48
N GLU A 336 0.03 -28.07 3.85
CA GLU A 336 0.97 -28.97 4.53
C GLU A 336 1.82 -28.26 5.59
N GLN A 337 2.14 -26.97 5.39
CA GLN A 337 2.98 -26.18 6.31
C GLN A 337 2.16 -25.29 7.25
N HIS A 338 0.84 -25.24 7.10
CA HIS A 338 0.05 -24.14 7.63
C HIS A 338 0.02 -24.10 9.17
N ASP A 339 0.02 -25.25 9.86
CA ASP A 339 0.13 -25.28 11.33
C ASP A 339 1.51 -24.85 11.83
N GLN A 340 2.58 -25.12 11.08
CA GLN A 340 3.91 -24.59 11.40
C GLN A 340 3.90 -23.06 11.31
N TRP A 341 3.33 -22.50 10.24
CA TRP A 341 3.24 -21.04 10.11
C TRP A 341 2.33 -20.41 11.16
N ARG A 342 1.21 -21.04 11.55
CA ARG A 342 0.38 -20.57 12.67
C ARG A 342 1.16 -20.52 13.97
N ARG A 343 1.99 -21.53 14.24
CA ARG A 343 2.86 -21.54 15.42
C ARG A 343 3.89 -20.41 15.38
N ASP A 344 4.59 -20.27 14.27
CA ASP A 344 5.75 -19.37 14.20
C ASP A 344 5.34 -17.90 14.03
N PHE A 345 4.21 -17.65 13.36
CA PHE A 345 3.79 -16.33 12.93
C PHE A 345 2.38 -15.92 13.40
N GLY A 346 1.61 -16.79 14.06
CA GLY A 346 0.20 -16.56 14.40
C GLY A 346 -0.76 -16.89 13.25
N ALA A 347 -2.07 -16.88 13.51
CA ALA A 347 -3.10 -17.11 12.48
C ALA A 347 -3.09 -16.00 11.38
N PRO A 348 -3.76 -16.17 10.22
CA PRO A 348 -3.80 -15.14 9.18
C PRO A 348 -4.17 -13.74 9.70
N ALA A 349 -5.23 -13.67 10.51
CA ALA A 349 -5.76 -12.42 11.07
C ALA A 349 -5.22 -12.08 12.47
N GLU A 350 -4.18 -12.78 12.93
CA GLU A 350 -3.49 -12.51 14.21
C GLU A 350 -1.99 -12.20 14.05
N PRO A 351 -1.62 -11.22 13.20
CA PRO A 351 -0.24 -10.78 13.13
C PRO A 351 0.27 -10.11 14.39
N THR A 352 1.58 -10.28 14.61
CA THR A 352 2.38 -9.44 15.50
C THR A 352 3.29 -8.54 14.64
N GLU A 353 3.80 -7.47 15.24
CA GLU A 353 4.62 -6.50 14.51
C GLU A 353 5.85 -7.15 13.85
N PRO A 354 6.65 -8.03 14.52
CA PRO A 354 7.79 -8.68 13.87
C PRO A 354 7.42 -9.65 12.74
N ASN A 355 6.15 -10.10 12.71
CA ASN A 355 5.68 -11.13 11.81
C ASN A 355 4.70 -10.59 10.76
N LEU A 356 4.60 -9.28 10.59
CA LEU A 356 3.56 -8.65 9.78
C LEU A 356 3.60 -9.13 8.32
N PHE A 357 4.77 -9.13 7.68
CA PHE A 357 4.93 -9.55 6.28
C PHE A 357 5.66 -10.89 6.15
N LYS A 358 5.22 -11.89 6.92
CA LYS A 358 5.70 -13.29 6.82
C LYS A 358 4.76 -14.12 5.95
N ARG A 359 5.24 -15.28 5.49
CA ARG A 359 4.55 -16.26 4.61
C ARG A 359 3.07 -16.49 4.97
N MET A 360 2.73 -16.46 6.25
CA MET A 360 1.36 -16.62 6.73
C MET A 360 0.36 -15.60 6.16
N ARG A 361 0.79 -14.36 5.91
CA ARG A 361 -0.06 -13.26 5.42
C ARG A 361 -0.22 -13.31 3.90
N TYR A 362 0.67 -14.04 3.24
CA TYR A 362 0.64 -14.33 1.82
C TYR A 362 0.03 -15.72 1.59
N ASP A 363 0.84 -16.76 1.40
CA ASP A 363 0.39 -18.11 1.02
C ASP A 363 -0.58 -18.71 2.04
N GLY A 364 -0.39 -18.45 3.34
CA GLY A 364 -1.33 -18.92 4.37
C GLY A 364 -2.70 -18.23 4.29
N SER A 365 -2.75 -16.99 3.83
CA SER A 365 -4.00 -16.23 3.67
C SER A 365 -4.68 -16.55 2.33
N ALA A 366 -3.90 -16.76 1.26
CA ALA A 366 -4.39 -17.29 -0.01
C ALA A 366 -5.07 -18.67 0.17
N LEU A 367 -4.55 -19.50 1.08
CA LEU A 367 -5.14 -20.77 1.45
C LEU A 367 -6.55 -20.63 2.03
N VAL A 368 -6.84 -19.56 2.78
CA VAL A 368 -8.18 -19.28 3.31
C VAL A 368 -9.17 -19.01 2.17
N PHE A 369 -8.77 -18.21 1.17
CA PHE A 369 -9.59 -17.94 -0.01
C PHE A 369 -9.78 -19.19 -0.86
N TYR A 370 -8.75 -20.02 -1.00
CA TYR A 370 -8.87 -21.33 -1.65
C TYR A 370 -9.86 -22.23 -0.92
N ALA A 371 -9.77 -22.35 0.41
CA ALA A 371 -10.72 -23.13 1.21
C ALA A 371 -12.15 -22.62 1.07
N LEU A 372 -12.35 -21.28 1.06
CA LEU A 372 -13.65 -20.69 0.79
C LEU A 372 -14.16 -21.07 -0.61
N ARG A 373 -13.31 -20.98 -1.64
CA ARG A 373 -13.67 -21.39 -3.02
C ARG A 373 -14.08 -22.85 -3.10
N GLN A 374 -13.41 -23.75 -2.38
CA GLN A 374 -13.79 -25.16 -2.29
C GLN A 374 -15.13 -25.35 -1.57
N GLU A 375 -15.38 -24.60 -0.50
CA GLU A 375 -16.60 -24.69 0.31
C GLU A 375 -17.85 -24.19 -0.42
N VAL A 376 -17.76 -23.03 -1.09
CA VAL A 376 -18.93 -22.39 -1.72
C VAL A 376 -19.06 -22.69 -3.22
N GLY A 377 -18.03 -23.28 -3.82
CA GLY A 377 -17.91 -23.50 -5.24
C GLY A 377 -17.55 -22.24 -6.03
N ASP A 378 -16.93 -22.46 -7.18
CA ASP A 378 -16.30 -21.41 -7.99
C ASP A 378 -17.24 -20.26 -8.38
N ARG A 379 -18.48 -20.56 -8.80
CA ARG A 379 -19.47 -19.55 -9.18
C ARG A 379 -19.78 -18.60 -8.03
N MET A 380 -19.95 -19.15 -6.82
CA MET A 380 -20.31 -18.36 -5.65
C MET A 380 -19.11 -17.57 -5.14
N PHE A 381 -17.92 -18.17 -5.14
CA PHE A 381 -16.67 -17.49 -4.82
C PHE A 381 -16.47 -16.25 -5.71
N ARG A 382 -16.55 -16.40 -7.05
CA ARG A 382 -16.47 -15.24 -7.96
C ARG A 382 -17.50 -14.15 -7.67
N LYS A 383 -18.71 -14.52 -7.22
CA LYS A 383 -19.75 -13.56 -6.83
C LYS A 383 -19.37 -12.82 -5.55
N ILE A 384 -18.84 -13.51 -4.53
CA ILE A 384 -18.34 -12.89 -3.29
C ILE A 384 -17.25 -11.89 -3.61
N GLU A 385 -16.26 -12.28 -4.41
CA GLU A 385 -15.10 -11.45 -4.76
C GLU A 385 -15.48 -10.18 -5.52
N LYS A 386 -16.37 -10.29 -6.51
CA LYS A 386 -16.91 -9.12 -7.24
C LYS A 386 -17.72 -8.20 -6.34
N GLU A 387 -18.57 -8.77 -5.49
CA GLU A 387 -19.36 -7.97 -4.55
C GLU A 387 -18.48 -7.31 -3.49
N TRP A 388 -17.40 -7.96 -3.06
CA TRP A 388 -16.44 -7.40 -2.12
C TRP A 388 -15.77 -6.17 -2.74
N ALA A 389 -15.13 -6.34 -3.89
CA ALA A 389 -14.48 -5.26 -4.64
C ALA A 389 -15.43 -4.09 -4.91
N LYS A 390 -16.65 -4.36 -5.38
CA LYS A 390 -17.63 -3.32 -5.74
C LYS A 390 -18.25 -2.61 -4.53
N ARG A 391 -18.71 -3.35 -3.52
CA ARG A 391 -19.49 -2.78 -2.40
C ARG A 391 -18.65 -1.93 -1.46
N TYR A 392 -17.38 -2.29 -1.34
CA TYR A 392 -16.44 -1.64 -0.45
C TYR A 392 -15.40 -0.77 -1.16
N GLN A 393 -15.59 -0.51 -2.46
CA GLN A 393 -14.78 0.43 -3.23
C GLN A 393 -14.64 1.76 -2.48
N GLY A 394 -13.40 2.18 -2.24
CA GLY A 394 -13.05 3.41 -1.51
C GLY A 394 -13.32 3.38 0.00
N LYS A 395 -13.62 2.22 0.61
CA LYS A 395 -13.92 2.08 2.04
C LYS A 395 -12.79 1.39 2.80
N VAL A 396 -12.79 1.61 4.12
CA VAL A 396 -11.97 0.89 5.09
C VAL A 396 -12.78 -0.26 5.66
N THR A 397 -12.25 -1.47 5.56
CA THR A 397 -12.94 -2.71 5.93
C THR A 397 -12.04 -3.67 6.69
N GLY A 398 -12.63 -4.74 7.22
CA GLY A 398 -11.89 -5.82 7.85
C GLY A 398 -12.62 -7.15 7.76
N SER A 399 -12.10 -8.12 8.51
CA SER A 399 -12.53 -9.52 8.48
C SER A 399 -14.04 -9.67 8.74
N ARG A 400 -14.59 -8.87 9.65
CA ARG A 400 -16.04 -8.85 9.95
C ARG A 400 -16.89 -8.53 8.72
N GLU A 401 -16.52 -7.51 7.95
CA GLU A 401 -17.26 -7.12 6.75
C GLU A 401 -17.16 -8.18 5.65
N TYR A 402 -16.00 -8.81 5.49
CA TYR A 402 -15.80 -9.88 4.51
C TYR A 402 -16.65 -11.11 4.86
N PHE A 403 -16.65 -11.53 6.14
CA PHE A 403 -17.43 -12.69 6.58
C PHE A 403 -18.94 -12.43 6.44
N ALA A 404 -19.40 -11.24 6.84
CA ALA A 404 -20.79 -10.85 6.69
C ALA A 404 -21.22 -10.84 5.22
N LEU A 405 -20.38 -10.33 4.32
CA LEU A 405 -20.65 -10.34 2.88
C LEU A 405 -20.72 -11.76 2.33
N ALA A 406 -19.77 -12.63 2.69
CA ALA A 406 -19.78 -14.02 2.27
C ALA A 406 -21.06 -14.73 2.73
N SER A 407 -21.51 -14.49 3.97
CA SER A 407 -22.76 -15.03 4.48
C SER A 407 -23.98 -14.52 3.72
N GLU A 408 -24.04 -13.22 3.44
CA GLU A 408 -25.13 -12.61 2.66
C GLU A 408 -25.21 -13.17 1.24
N VAL A 409 -24.07 -13.24 0.55
CA VAL A 409 -24.01 -13.67 -0.85
C VAL A 409 -24.35 -15.16 -1.01
N THR A 410 -23.95 -15.98 -0.05
CA THR A 410 -24.18 -17.45 -0.05
C THR A 410 -25.53 -17.85 0.55
N GLY A 411 -26.13 -17.01 1.40
CA GLY A 411 -27.31 -17.37 2.20
C GLY A 411 -27.02 -18.38 3.31
N ARG A 412 -25.74 -18.62 3.63
CA ARG A 412 -25.26 -19.56 4.67
C ARG A 412 -24.47 -18.79 5.73
N ASP A 413 -24.35 -19.34 6.94
CA ASP A 413 -23.44 -18.74 7.93
C ASP A 413 -21.99 -19.05 7.58
N MET A 414 -21.31 -18.10 6.93
CA MET A 414 -19.89 -18.17 6.59
C MET A 414 -18.99 -17.67 7.72
N ASP A 415 -19.51 -17.07 8.79
CA ASP A 415 -18.68 -16.69 9.95
C ASP A 415 -18.16 -17.96 10.63
N ALA A 416 -19.04 -18.94 10.85
CA ALA A 416 -18.69 -20.24 11.43
C ALA A 416 -17.62 -20.99 10.61
N PHE A 417 -17.61 -20.81 9.29
CA PHE A 417 -16.59 -21.38 8.42
C PHE A 417 -15.29 -20.59 8.45
N LEU A 418 -15.32 -19.27 8.20
CA LEU A 418 -14.12 -18.45 7.99
C LEU A 418 -13.36 -18.15 9.28
N ARG A 419 -14.05 -18.05 10.42
CA ARG A 419 -13.41 -17.67 11.68
C ARG A 419 -12.32 -18.65 12.13
N PRO A 420 -12.52 -19.98 12.13
CA PRO A 420 -11.43 -20.94 12.37
C PRO A 420 -10.25 -20.82 11.39
N TRP A 421 -10.51 -20.52 10.11
CA TRP A 421 -9.43 -20.31 9.15
C TRP A 421 -8.62 -19.04 9.45
N ALA A 422 -9.29 -17.92 9.75
CA ALA A 422 -8.65 -16.63 9.96
C ALA A 422 -8.00 -16.46 11.34
N TYR A 423 -8.60 -17.03 12.40
CA TYR A 423 -8.19 -16.81 13.80
C TYR A 423 -7.83 -18.10 14.55
N GLY A 424 -8.07 -19.29 13.97
CA GLY A 424 -7.85 -20.54 14.68
C GLY A 424 -6.36 -20.85 14.91
N PRO A 425 -5.99 -21.49 16.03
CA PRO A 425 -4.61 -21.90 16.28
C PRO A 425 -4.20 -23.12 15.44
N LYS A 426 -5.17 -23.82 14.85
CA LYS A 426 -4.97 -24.98 13.96
C LYS A 426 -5.71 -24.77 12.66
N THR A 427 -5.18 -25.35 11.61
CA THR A 427 -5.76 -25.31 10.27
C THR A 427 -6.95 -26.27 10.19
N PRO A 428 -8.14 -25.79 9.79
CA PRO A 428 -9.29 -26.67 9.60
C PRO A 428 -9.07 -27.69 8.47
N PRO A 429 -9.81 -28.81 8.44
CA PRO A 429 -9.79 -29.73 7.30
C PRO A 429 -10.13 -29.01 5.98
N MET A 430 -9.36 -29.27 4.92
CA MET A 430 -9.58 -28.66 3.60
C MET A 430 -10.86 -29.21 2.94
N PRO A 431 -11.85 -28.35 2.60
CA PRO A 431 -13.01 -28.78 1.83
C PRO A 431 -12.59 -29.33 0.47
N GLY A 432 -13.22 -30.42 0.04
CA GLY A 432 -12.93 -31.06 -1.26
C GLY A 432 -11.65 -31.90 -1.32
N HIS A 433 -10.79 -31.86 -0.29
CA HIS A 433 -9.48 -32.54 -0.26
C HIS A 433 -9.25 -33.31 1.06
N PRO A 434 -10.02 -34.38 1.33
CA PRO A 434 -9.90 -35.16 2.57
C PRO A 434 -8.56 -35.91 2.70
N ASP A 435 -7.82 -36.05 1.60
CA ASP A 435 -6.49 -36.66 1.53
C ASP A 435 -5.36 -35.68 1.93
N TRP A 436 -5.65 -34.37 2.02
CA TRP A 436 -4.64 -33.39 2.44
C TRP A 436 -4.45 -33.44 3.95
N VAL A 437 -3.18 -33.54 4.35
CA VAL A 437 -2.78 -33.61 5.76
C VAL A 437 -1.84 -32.47 6.10
N VAL A 438 -2.18 -31.72 7.14
CA VAL A 438 -1.30 -30.68 7.70
C VAL A 438 -0.17 -31.37 8.46
N ARG A 439 1.08 -30.97 8.23
CA ARG A 439 2.20 -31.50 9.01
C ARG A 439 2.15 -30.90 10.41
N PRO A 440 2.34 -31.72 11.48
CA PRO A 440 2.39 -31.19 12.84
C PRO A 440 3.49 -30.14 12.98
N ALA A 441 3.20 -29.07 13.70
CA ALA A 441 4.21 -28.06 13.99
C ALA A 441 5.34 -28.66 14.85
N ILE A 442 6.58 -28.50 14.38
CA ILE A 442 7.80 -28.95 15.05
C ILE A 442 8.38 -27.78 15.85
N ARG A 443 9.10 -28.10 16.93
CA ARG A 443 9.68 -27.10 17.84
C ARG A 443 10.80 -26.30 17.23
#